data_AF-K7GCV1-F1
#
_entry.id   AF-K7GCV1-F1
#
_cell.length_a   1.000
_cell.length_b   1.000
_cell.length_c   1.000
_cell.angle_alpha   90.00
_cell.angle_beta   90.00
_cell.angle_gamma   90.00
#
_symmetry.space_group_name_H-M   'P 1'
#
loop_
_entity.id
_entity.type
_entity.pdbx_description
1 polymer ?
#
loop_
_entity_poly.entity_id
_entity_poly.type
_entity_poly.pdbx_seq_one_letter_code
_entity_poly.pdbx_strand_id
1 'polypeptide(L)'
;MEPEEERIRYSQRLRGTMRRRYEDDGISDDEIEGKRTFDLEEKLSTNKFNANFILFMEGKDFNVEYIQRGGLRDPLIFKNSDGLGIKMPDPDFSVNDVRLYAGSRRMVDVMDVNTQRDIEMSMAQWARYYETPEAEREKLYNVISLEFSHTRLENLVQRPATVDLIDWVDNMWPRHLKESQTESTNAILEMQYPKVQKYCLMSVKGCYTDFHVDFGGTSVWYHIHRGGKIFWLIPPTPQNLELYENWLLSGKQGDIFLGDKVSDCQRIELKQGYTFVIPSGWIHAVYTPMDTLVFGGNFLHSFNIPMQLRIYSIEDRTRVPNKFRYPFYYEMCWYVLERYVYCITSHSHLTKDFQKESLNMARARNPVEVGFCSPSWRLHVVELSCSEPGNEDEEDDAAGREPRRPVTRRSILTSPVANGANLDYDELSRGCRTLPGLKRTLSMDSSDSSRGSHNGQAWDPNGSSPCKYRKVHLTQFELEGLRCLVDKLESLPLHKKCVPTGIEDEDALIADVK
;
A
#
# COMPACT_ATOMS: atom_id res chain seq x y z
N MET A 1 76.47 42.92 -22.05
CA MET A 1 76.01 43.83 -20.99
C MET A 1 74.50 43.81 -21.12
N GLU A 2 73.85 42.91 -20.41
CA GLU A 2 72.39 42.87 -20.36
C GLU A 2 71.86 44.02 -19.50
N PRO A 3 70.62 44.42 -19.78
CA PRO A 3 69.64 44.49 -18.71
C PRO A 3 68.34 43.72 -19.02
N GLU A 4 67.77 43.14 -17.98
CA GLU A 4 66.40 42.61 -17.88
C GLU A 4 65.35 43.74 -17.96
N GLU A 5 64.16 43.46 -18.51
CA GLU A 5 62.91 43.49 -17.74
C GLU A 5 61.69 42.97 -18.53
N GLU A 6 60.79 42.35 -17.77
CA GLU A 6 59.65 41.51 -18.16
C GLU A 6 58.42 42.26 -18.71
N ARG A 7 57.67 41.59 -19.60
CA ARG A 7 56.25 41.16 -19.40
C ARG A 7 55.56 40.89 -20.73
N ILE A 8 55.08 39.67 -20.96
CA ILE A 8 54.05 39.37 -21.97
C ILE A 8 53.01 38.41 -21.40
N ARG A 9 51.78 38.90 -21.22
CA ARG A 9 50.56 38.09 -21.12
C ARG A 9 50.02 37.90 -22.54
N TYR A 10 49.92 36.66 -23.01
CA TYR A 10 49.28 36.34 -24.29
C TYR A 10 47.77 36.20 -24.12
N SER A 11 47.01 37.04 -24.82
CA SER A 11 45.65 36.75 -25.26
C SER A 11 45.69 36.49 -26.77
N GLN A 12 45.17 35.35 -27.23
CA GLN A 12 44.91 35.15 -28.67
C GLN A 12 43.50 34.59 -28.88
N ARG A 13 42.70 35.39 -29.58
CA ARG A 13 41.48 34.99 -30.30
C ARG A 13 41.87 34.18 -31.54
N LEU A 14 41.15 33.11 -31.84
CA LEU A 14 41.10 32.51 -33.18
C LEU A 14 39.66 32.52 -33.71
N ARG A 15 39.54 32.91 -34.97
CA ARG A 15 38.32 33.19 -35.74
C ARG A 15 37.57 31.92 -36.14
N GLY A 16 36.27 32.07 -36.36
CA GLY A 16 35.29 31.01 -36.61
C GLY A 16 35.33 30.34 -37.98
N THR A 17 34.59 29.24 -38.03
CA THR A 17 34.18 28.54 -39.25
C THR A 17 32.69 28.24 -39.11
N MET A 18 31.92 28.80 -40.04
CA MET A 18 30.46 28.69 -40.11
C MET A 18 30.05 27.25 -40.44
N ARG A 19 29.43 26.54 -39.49
CA ARG A 19 28.64 25.34 -39.79
C ARG A 19 27.17 25.76 -39.88
N ARG A 20 26.60 25.63 -41.08
CA ARG A 20 25.16 25.78 -41.36
C ARG A 20 24.38 24.95 -40.33
N ARG A 21 23.60 25.62 -39.47
CA ARG A 21 22.48 24.99 -38.78
C ARG A 21 21.38 24.85 -39.83
N TYR A 22 20.94 23.61 -40.05
CA TYR A 22 19.58 23.42 -40.56
C TYR A 22 18.68 23.92 -39.44
N GLU A 23 17.96 25.02 -39.71
CA GLU A 23 16.75 25.36 -38.96
C GLU A 23 15.75 24.28 -39.36
N ASP A 24 15.62 23.30 -38.47
CA ASP A 24 14.53 22.35 -38.52
C ASP A 24 13.30 23.13 -38.06
N ASP A 25 12.56 23.70 -39.02
CA ASP A 25 11.19 24.20 -38.84
C ASP A 25 10.23 23.00 -38.61
N GLY A 26 10.63 22.10 -37.72
CA GLY A 26 9.80 21.04 -37.18
C GLY A 26 8.82 21.67 -36.22
N ILE A 27 7.63 21.97 -36.73
CA ILE A 27 6.40 21.88 -35.93
C ILE A 27 6.51 20.53 -35.20
N SER A 28 6.82 20.56 -33.90
CA SER A 28 7.07 19.33 -33.16
C SER A 28 5.79 18.51 -33.19
N ASP A 29 5.87 17.30 -33.74
CA ASP A 29 4.83 16.27 -33.64
C ASP A 29 4.41 15.99 -32.16
N ASP A 30 5.19 16.48 -31.19
CA ASP A 30 4.91 16.46 -29.75
C ASP A 30 3.59 17.14 -29.35
N GLU A 31 3.02 18.05 -30.15
CA GLU A 31 1.69 18.63 -29.87
C GLU A 31 0.53 17.71 -30.26
N ILE A 32 0.79 16.71 -31.11
CA ILE A 32 -0.20 15.73 -31.56
C ILE A 32 -0.17 14.48 -30.66
N GLU A 33 0.97 14.20 -30.01
CA GLU A 33 1.28 12.96 -29.28
C GLU A 33 0.56 12.78 -27.91
N GLY A 34 -0.47 13.58 -27.62
CA GLY A 34 -1.23 13.49 -26.36
C GLY A 34 -2.73 13.70 -26.50
N LYS A 35 -3.27 13.89 -27.71
CA LYS A 35 -4.71 14.09 -27.87
C LYS A 35 -5.45 12.76 -27.84
N ARG A 36 -6.22 12.58 -26.77
CA ARG A 36 -7.26 11.55 -26.66
C ARG A 36 -8.12 11.54 -27.93
N THR A 37 -8.18 10.41 -28.64
CA THR A 37 -8.95 10.30 -29.89
C THR A 37 -10.36 9.77 -29.67
N PHE A 38 -10.62 9.06 -28.56
CA PHE A 38 -11.97 8.65 -28.18
C PHE A 38 -12.78 9.81 -27.57
N ASP A 39 -14.06 9.87 -27.89
CA ASP A 39 -14.99 10.87 -27.35
C ASP A 39 -15.41 10.49 -25.93
N LEU A 40 -14.95 11.24 -24.94
CA LEU A 40 -15.31 11.00 -23.53
C LEU A 40 -16.78 11.35 -23.24
N GLU A 41 -17.37 12.34 -23.92
CA GLU A 41 -18.79 12.71 -23.72
C GLU A 41 -19.73 11.60 -24.20
N GLU A 42 -19.36 10.89 -25.28
CA GLU A 42 -20.02 9.64 -25.68
C GLU A 42 -19.95 8.62 -24.53
N LYS A 43 -18.77 8.43 -23.91
CA LYS A 43 -18.60 7.46 -22.82
C LYS A 43 -19.35 7.85 -21.54
N LEU A 44 -19.66 9.13 -21.34
CA LEU A 44 -20.44 9.67 -20.22
C LEU A 44 -21.95 9.58 -20.44
N SER A 45 -22.42 9.66 -21.68
CA SER A 45 -23.85 9.69 -22.02
C SER A 45 -24.42 8.34 -22.42
N THR A 46 -23.61 7.45 -23.00
CA THR A 46 -24.06 6.12 -23.45
C THR A 46 -24.55 5.25 -22.29
N ASN A 47 -25.51 4.36 -22.53
CA ASN A 47 -26.01 3.39 -21.54
C ASN A 47 -25.39 2.00 -21.69
N LYS A 48 -24.33 1.86 -22.51
CA LYS A 48 -23.71 0.55 -22.79
C LYS A 48 -22.94 -0.04 -21.60
N PHE A 49 -22.47 0.79 -20.68
CA PHE A 49 -21.72 0.37 -19.49
C PHE A 49 -22.66 0.05 -18.32
N ASN A 50 -23.55 -0.91 -18.53
CA ASN A 50 -24.69 -1.21 -17.65
C ASN A 50 -24.50 -2.50 -16.81
N ALA A 51 -23.28 -3.01 -16.70
CA ALA A 51 -22.99 -4.13 -15.81
C ALA A 51 -23.31 -3.77 -14.35
N ASN A 52 -23.50 -4.78 -13.50
CA ASN A 52 -23.88 -4.58 -12.10
C ASN A 52 -22.96 -5.36 -11.16
N PHE A 53 -21.81 -4.76 -10.86
CA PHE A 53 -20.79 -5.30 -9.97
C PHE A 53 -20.88 -4.76 -8.55
N ILE A 54 -21.39 -3.54 -8.39
CA ILE A 54 -21.35 -2.83 -7.11
C ILE A 54 -22.39 -3.38 -6.14
N LEU A 55 -21.92 -3.68 -4.93
CA LEU A 55 -22.77 -3.97 -3.79
C LEU A 55 -23.03 -2.71 -2.97
N PHE A 56 -24.31 -2.34 -2.83
CA PHE A 56 -24.71 -1.29 -1.90
C PHE A 56 -24.90 -1.89 -0.51
N MET A 57 -24.28 -1.29 0.50
CA MET A 57 -24.24 -1.83 1.86
C MET A 57 -24.39 -0.72 2.90
N GLU A 58 -24.89 -1.07 4.10
CA GLU A 58 -24.86 -0.21 5.27
C GLU A 58 -23.52 -0.37 6.02
N GLY A 59 -23.01 0.71 6.62
CA GLY A 59 -21.68 0.69 7.24
C GLY A 59 -21.52 -0.34 8.37
N LYS A 60 -22.60 -0.62 9.11
CA LYS A 60 -22.62 -1.61 10.21
C LYS A 60 -22.34 -3.05 9.73
N ASP A 61 -22.68 -3.35 8.47
CA ASP A 61 -22.52 -4.68 7.88
C ASP A 61 -21.10 -4.87 7.32
N PHE A 62 -20.35 -3.77 7.15
CA PHE A 62 -18.95 -3.81 6.74
C PHE A 62 -18.04 -4.03 7.94
N ASN A 63 -17.84 -5.30 8.30
CA ASN A 63 -17.01 -5.74 9.43
C ASN A 63 -16.04 -6.86 9.01
N VAL A 64 -15.19 -7.32 9.92
CA VAL A 64 -14.19 -8.37 9.62
C VAL A 64 -14.85 -9.69 9.22
N GLU A 65 -16.01 -10.03 9.78
CA GLU A 65 -16.73 -11.25 9.41
C GLU A 65 -17.19 -11.20 7.94
N TYR A 66 -17.68 -10.06 7.46
CA TYR A 66 -17.99 -9.85 6.05
C TYR A 66 -16.75 -10.13 5.16
N ILE A 67 -15.59 -9.64 5.57
CA ILE A 67 -14.34 -9.83 4.83
C ILE A 67 -13.87 -11.28 4.88
N GLN A 68 -13.98 -11.95 6.02
CA GLN A 68 -13.65 -13.37 6.15
C GLN A 68 -14.56 -14.25 5.26
N ARG A 69 -15.83 -13.88 5.13
CA ARG A 69 -16.81 -14.59 4.28
C ARG A 69 -16.62 -14.32 2.80
N GLY A 70 -16.41 -13.06 2.41
CA GLY A 70 -16.41 -12.61 1.01
C GLY A 70 -15.04 -12.33 0.42
N GLY A 71 -13.98 -12.27 1.22
CA GLY A 71 -12.61 -12.00 0.78
C GLY A 71 -12.38 -10.59 0.24
N LEU A 72 -13.31 -9.65 0.49
CA LEU A 72 -13.37 -8.31 -0.10
C LEU A 72 -13.16 -8.35 -1.62
N ARG A 73 -14.10 -8.94 -2.36
CA ARG A 73 -14.00 -9.16 -3.83
C ARG A 73 -14.90 -8.25 -4.66
N ASP A 74 -15.95 -7.73 -4.04
CA ASP A 74 -16.95 -6.88 -4.69
C ASP A 74 -16.71 -5.39 -4.36
N PRO A 75 -16.83 -4.47 -5.33
CA PRO A 75 -16.81 -3.04 -5.07
C PRO A 75 -18.03 -2.62 -4.25
N LEU A 76 -17.81 -1.81 -3.21
CA LEU A 76 -18.85 -1.48 -2.22
C LEU A 76 -19.17 0.01 -2.24
N ILE A 77 -20.44 0.38 -2.30
CA ILE A 77 -20.88 1.75 -2.05
C ILE A 77 -21.71 1.81 -0.77
N PHE A 78 -21.30 2.72 0.11
CA PHE A 78 -22.05 3.17 1.28
C PHE A 78 -22.60 4.55 0.99
N LYS A 79 -23.94 4.66 0.91
CA LYS A 79 -24.60 5.94 0.61
C LYS A 79 -24.57 6.90 1.80
N ASN A 80 -24.54 6.35 3.01
CA ASN A 80 -24.34 7.07 4.27
C ASN A 80 -23.04 6.59 4.94
N SER A 81 -22.48 7.44 5.79
CA SER A 81 -21.27 7.14 6.57
C SER A 81 -21.55 6.41 7.88
N ASP A 82 -22.83 6.27 8.25
CA ASP A 82 -23.27 5.67 9.51
C ASP A 82 -22.77 4.23 9.65
N GLY A 83 -22.18 3.93 10.79
CA GLY A 83 -21.64 2.59 11.10
C GLY A 83 -20.25 2.30 10.53
N LEU A 84 -19.71 3.12 9.61
CA LEU A 84 -18.34 2.92 9.09
C LEU A 84 -17.24 3.33 10.07
N GLY A 85 -17.55 4.21 11.03
CA GLY A 85 -16.55 4.77 11.94
C GLY A 85 -15.59 5.77 11.28
N ILE A 86 -15.95 6.33 10.13
CA ILE A 86 -15.16 7.38 9.50
C ILE A 86 -15.29 8.71 10.26
N LYS A 87 -14.24 9.53 10.15
CA LYS A 87 -14.24 10.92 10.59
C LYS A 87 -13.75 11.77 9.43
N MET A 88 -14.47 12.84 9.13
CA MET A 88 -14.12 13.78 8.07
C MET A 88 -14.04 15.21 8.64
N PRO A 89 -13.35 16.14 7.95
CA PRO A 89 -13.38 17.56 8.30
C PRO A 89 -14.79 18.14 8.19
N ASP A 90 -14.93 19.42 8.53
CA ASP A 90 -16.18 20.15 8.36
C ASP A 90 -16.68 20.09 6.89
N PRO A 91 -18.00 19.99 6.62
CA PRO A 91 -18.52 19.95 5.25
C PRO A 91 -18.10 21.13 4.37
N ASP A 92 -17.82 22.31 4.93
CA ASP A 92 -17.39 23.49 4.18
C ASP A 92 -15.87 23.52 3.89
N PHE A 93 -15.13 22.53 4.38
CA PHE A 93 -13.67 22.42 4.20
C PHE A 93 -13.28 22.53 2.72
N SER A 94 -12.28 23.36 2.45
CA SER A 94 -11.86 23.77 1.12
C SER A 94 -10.44 23.32 0.76
N VAL A 95 -10.06 23.45 -0.51
CA VAL A 95 -8.67 23.23 -0.96
C VAL A 95 -7.69 24.20 -0.28
N ASN A 96 -8.13 25.42 0.03
CA ASN A 96 -7.33 26.37 0.78
C ASN A 96 -7.09 25.92 2.23
N ASP A 97 -8.05 25.23 2.84
CA ASP A 97 -7.85 24.60 4.15
C ASP A 97 -6.85 23.44 4.05
N VAL A 98 -6.97 22.57 3.04
CA VAL A 98 -5.96 21.52 2.76
C VAL A 98 -4.56 22.13 2.70
N ARG A 99 -4.38 23.24 1.98
CA ARG A 99 -3.11 23.99 1.91
C ARG A 99 -2.64 24.46 3.30
N LEU A 100 -3.53 24.97 4.15
CA LEU A 100 -3.18 25.42 5.51
C LEU A 100 -2.76 24.27 6.44
N TYR A 101 -3.37 23.09 6.28
CA TYR A 101 -3.05 21.92 7.10
C TYR A 101 -1.81 21.16 6.60
N ALA A 102 -1.63 21.03 5.28
CA ALA A 102 -0.49 20.34 4.67
C ALA A 102 0.76 21.24 4.51
N GLY A 103 0.57 22.57 4.46
CA GLY A 103 1.61 23.57 4.36
C GLY A 103 1.75 24.18 2.96
N SER A 104 1.76 25.51 2.86
CA SER A 104 1.73 26.24 1.58
C SER A 104 2.90 25.96 0.63
N ARG A 105 4.09 25.66 1.17
CA ARG A 105 5.31 25.37 0.39
C ARG A 105 5.48 23.89 0.05
N ARG A 106 4.56 23.03 0.51
CA ARG A 106 4.60 21.61 0.23
C ARG A 106 4.49 21.39 -1.28
N MET A 107 5.45 20.69 -1.86
CA MET A 107 5.37 20.22 -3.23
C MET A 107 4.34 19.10 -3.34
N VAL A 108 3.57 19.12 -4.41
CA VAL A 108 2.55 18.14 -4.75
C VAL A 108 2.72 17.74 -6.21
N ASP A 109 2.62 16.43 -6.47
CA ASP A 109 2.53 15.89 -7.83
C ASP A 109 1.15 16.22 -8.41
N VAL A 110 1.13 16.85 -9.58
CA VAL A 110 -0.06 17.30 -10.28
C VAL A 110 -0.06 16.71 -11.69
N MET A 111 -1.14 16.04 -12.06
CA MET A 111 -1.30 15.45 -13.38
C MET A 111 -1.89 16.48 -14.35
N ASP A 112 -1.24 16.72 -15.49
CA ASP A 112 -1.85 17.38 -16.65
C ASP A 112 -2.76 16.37 -17.36
N VAL A 113 -4.08 16.57 -17.25
CA VAL A 113 -5.09 15.60 -17.70
C VAL A 113 -5.04 15.36 -19.21
N ASN A 114 -4.60 16.34 -19.99
CA ASN A 114 -4.53 16.17 -21.43
C ASN A 114 -3.43 15.17 -21.81
N THR A 115 -2.27 15.26 -21.15
CA THR A 115 -1.10 14.43 -21.46
C THR A 115 -0.95 13.22 -20.55
N GLN A 116 -1.70 13.17 -19.44
CA GLN A 116 -1.53 12.21 -18.33
C GLN A 116 -0.10 12.21 -17.75
N ARG A 117 0.66 13.31 -17.90
CA ARG A 117 2.01 13.47 -17.35
C ARG A 117 1.99 14.26 -16.03
N ASP A 118 2.88 13.91 -15.13
CA ASP A 118 3.04 14.61 -13.85
C ASP A 118 3.95 15.83 -13.98
N ILE A 119 3.52 16.91 -13.33
CA ILE A 119 4.31 18.11 -13.02
C ILE A 119 4.29 18.33 -11.51
N GLU A 120 5.22 19.11 -10.99
CA GLU A 120 5.24 19.45 -9.58
C GLU A 120 4.93 20.94 -9.38
N MET A 121 4.12 21.26 -8.38
CA MET A 121 3.94 22.64 -7.92
C MET A 121 3.71 22.67 -6.41
N SER A 122 3.81 23.85 -5.81
CA SER A 122 3.49 24.02 -4.39
C SER A 122 1.99 24.00 -4.14
N MET A 123 1.57 23.59 -2.94
CA MET A 123 0.18 23.65 -2.49
C MET A 123 -0.43 25.07 -2.59
N ALA A 124 0.39 26.12 -2.46
CA ALA A 124 -0.05 27.49 -2.69
C ALA A 124 -0.40 27.79 -4.16
N GLN A 125 0.42 27.31 -5.10
CA GLN A 125 0.14 27.43 -6.53
C GLN A 125 -1.08 26.60 -6.91
N TRP A 126 -1.18 25.38 -6.38
CA TRP A 126 -2.33 24.50 -6.60
C TRP A 126 -3.64 25.12 -6.09
N ALA A 127 -3.67 25.64 -4.86
CA ALA A 127 -4.87 26.27 -4.31
C ALA A 127 -5.32 27.48 -5.16
N ARG A 128 -4.38 28.30 -5.62
CA ARG A 128 -4.68 29.43 -6.52
C ARG A 128 -5.25 28.95 -7.86
N TYR A 129 -4.68 27.90 -8.44
CA TYR A 129 -5.20 27.28 -9.65
C TYR A 129 -6.63 26.77 -9.45
N TYR A 130 -6.88 26.05 -8.36
CA TYR A 130 -8.19 25.47 -8.06
C TYR A 130 -9.28 26.55 -7.92
N GLU A 131 -8.96 27.68 -7.29
CA GLU A 131 -9.87 28.82 -7.11
C GLU A 131 -10.05 29.67 -8.39
N THR A 132 -9.24 29.46 -9.42
CA THR A 132 -9.39 30.17 -10.70
C THR A 132 -10.68 29.72 -11.39
N PRO A 133 -11.54 30.64 -11.88
CA PRO A 133 -12.78 30.29 -12.57
C PRO A 133 -12.55 29.36 -13.77
N GLU A 134 -13.49 28.45 -14.04
CA GLU A 134 -13.36 27.43 -15.11
C GLU A 134 -12.96 28.04 -16.48
N ALA A 135 -13.55 29.18 -16.85
CA ALA A 135 -13.28 29.85 -18.13
C ALA A 135 -11.87 30.48 -18.24
N GLU A 136 -11.18 30.68 -17.12
CA GLU A 136 -9.84 31.28 -17.05
C GLU A 136 -8.73 30.23 -16.86
N ARG A 137 -9.09 28.94 -16.68
CA ARG A 137 -8.13 27.85 -16.53
C ARG A 137 -7.52 27.51 -17.90
N GLU A 138 -6.24 27.83 -18.09
CA GLU A 138 -5.52 27.52 -19.34
C GLU A 138 -5.32 26.01 -19.56
N LYS A 139 -5.17 25.27 -18.46
CA LYS A 139 -4.89 23.83 -18.46
C LYS A 139 -5.77 23.11 -17.45
N LEU A 140 -5.96 21.81 -17.70
CA LEU A 140 -6.74 20.95 -16.85
C LEU A 140 -5.81 20.10 -15.98
N TYR A 141 -5.73 20.43 -14.70
CA TYR A 141 -4.83 19.78 -13.74
C TYR A 141 -5.59 19.02 -12.68
N ASN A 142 -4.99 17.94 -12.20
CA ASN A 142 -5.60 17.06 -11.20
C ASN A 142 -4.59 16.66 -10.12
N VAL A 143 -4.99 16.70 -8.86
CA VAL A 143 -4.19 16.15 -7.75
C VAL A 143 -4.88 14.91 -7.21
N ILE A 144 -4.20 13.77 -7.31
CA ILE A 144 -4.70 12.47 -6.83
C ILE A 144 -3.77 11.79 -5.82
N SER A 145 -2.58 12.36 -5.57
CA SER A 145 -1.46 11.69 -4.88
C SER A 145 -0.96 12.44 -3.64
N LEU A 146 -1.70 13.43 -3.12
CA LEU A 146 -1.32 14.12 -1.89
C LEU A 146 -1.56 13.23 -0.67
N GLU A 147 -0.53 12.51 -0.24
CA GLU A 147 -0.53 11.77 1.02
C GLU A 147 -0.25 12.74 2.19
N PHE A 148 -1.15 12.77 3.17
CA PHE A 148 -1.16 13.78 4.23
C PHE A 148 -0.97 13.23 5.64
N SER A 149 -0.63 11.94 5.82
CA SER A 149 -0.16 11.47 7.12
C SER A 149 1.10 12.23 7.53
N HIS A 150 1.29 12.41 8.84
CA HIS A 150 2.30 13.26 9.47
C HIS A 150 2.12 14.75 9.17
N THR A 151 0.90 15.17 8.86
CA THR A 151 0.48 16.59 8.85
C THR A 151 -0.64 16.80 9.86
N ARG A 152 -1.01 18.06 10.13
CA ARG A 152 -2.15 18.34 11.01
C ARG A 152 -3.49 17.82 10.46
N LEU A 153 -3.59 17.59 9.14
CA LEU A 153 -4.79 17.07 8.48
C LEU A 153 -5.10 15.62 8.90
N GLU A 154 -4.08 14.86 9.27
CA GLU A 154 -4.21 13.44 9.65
C GLU A 154 -5.22 13.21 10.78
N ASN A 155 -5.27 14.12 11.75
CA ASN A 155 -6.14 14.02 12.93
C ASN A 155 -7.61 14.36 12.65
N LEU A 156 -7.89 14.94 11.47
CA LEU A 156 -9.24 15.28 11.03
C LEU A 156 -9.88 14.15 10.21
N VAL A 157 -9.06 13.29 9.60
CA VAL A 157 -9.53 12.23 8.71
C VAL A 157 -9.26 10.85 9.28
N GLN A 158 -10.33 10.07 9.48
CA GLN A 158 -10.26 8.66 9.83
C GLN A 158 -11.01 7.84 8.77
N ARG A 159 -10.35 6.77 8.33
CA ARG A 159 -10.89 5.79 7.38
C ARG A 159 -11.87 4.85 8.07
N PRO A 160 -12.60 3.98 7.34
CA PRO A 160 -13.53 3.05 7.97
C PRO A 160 -12.81 2.14 8.98
N ALA A 161 -13.39 1.94 10.16
CA ALA A 161 -12.76 1.21 11.26
C ALA A 161 -12.38 -0.23 10.88
N THR A 162 -13.15 -0.86 9.99
CA THR A 162 -12.86 -2.21 9.46
C THR A 162 -11.57 -2.24 8.63
N VAL A 163 -11.18 -1.14 7.98
CA VAL A 163 -9.91 -1.05 7.25
C VAL A 163 -8.72 -1.07 8.22
N ASP A 164 -8.83 -0.39 9.38
CA ASP A 164 -7.78 -0.42 10.42
C ASP A 164 -7.50 -1.84 10.93
N LEU A 165 -8.51 -2.73 10.90
CA LEU A 165 -8.39 -4.11 11.38
C LEU A 165 -7.71 -5.07 10.40
N ILE A 166 -7.60 -4.70 9.12
CA ILE A 166 -7.11 -5.60 8.06
C ILE A 166 -5.89 -5.04 7.32
N ASP A 167 -5.64 -3.73 7.41
CA ASP A 167 -4.53 -3.09 6.71
C ASP A 167 -3.18 -3.63 7.19
N TRP A 168 -2.37 -4.08 6.24
CA TRP A 168 -1.02 -4.57 6.49
C TRP A 168 -0.10 -3.56 7.16
N VAL A 169 -0.23 -2.26 6.86
CA VAL A 169 0.63 -1.25 7.50
C VAL A 169 0.42 -1.20 9.01
N ASP A 170 -0.83 -1.25 9.47
CA ASP A 170 -1.14 -1.13 10.90
C ASP A 170 -0.95 -2.45 11.66
N ASN A 171 -1.15 -3.59 10.98
CA ASN A 171 -1.20 -4.90 11.63
C ASN A 171 0.05 -5.75 11.42
N MET A 172 0.85 -5.45 10.40
CA MET A 172 2.00 -6.27 9.99
C MET A 172 3.34 -5.55 10.12
N TRP A 173 3.40 -4.26 9.76
CA TRP A 173 4.65 -3.49 9.85
C TRP A 173 5.08 -3.28 11.32
N PRO A 174 6.39 -3.33 11.63
CA PRO A 174 6.89 -3.01 12.97
C PRO A 174 6.49 -1.59 13.40
N ARG A 175 5.68 -1.51 14.46
CA ARG A 175 5.06 -0.24 14.92
C ARG A 175 6.08 0.86 15.22
N HIS A 176 7.23 0.52 15.79
CA HIS A 176 8.26 1.51 16.16
C HIS A 176 8.88 2.20 14.95
N LEU A 177 8.90 1.52 13.78
CA LEU A 177 9.34 2.13 12.52
C LEU A 177 8.27 3.08 11.96
N LYS A 178 6.99 2.73 12.10
CA LYS A 178 5.91 3.63 11.72
C LYS A 178 5.90 4.88 12.61
N GLU A 179 6.01 4.71 13.93
CA GLU A 179 6.01 5.79 14.91
C GLU A 179 7.27 6.68 14.83
N SER A 180 8.37 6.19 14.26
CA SER A 180 9.58 6.99 14.00
C SER A 180 9.48 7.85 12.73
N GLN A 181 8.42 7.70 11.93
CA GLN A 181 8.20 8.55 10.77
C GLN A 181 7.98 10.00 11.21
N THR A 182 8.74 10.91 10.61
CA THR A 182 8.62 12.35 10.85
C THR A 182 8.41 13.13 9.57
N GLU A 183 8.99 12.66 8.47
CA GLU A 183 8.82 13.29 7.16
C GLU A 183 7.38 13.11 6.68
N SER A 184 6.77 14.22 6.28
CA SER A 184 5.38 14.25 5.81
C SER A 184 5.30 14.04 4.30
N THR A 185 6.40 14.17 3.56
CA THR A 185 6.51 13.87 2.12
C THR A 185 6.61 12.38 1.85
N ASN A 186 6.48 12.00 0.58
CA ASN A 186 6.69 10.63 0.11
C ASN A 186 8.14 10.42 -0.37
N ALA A 187 9.09 11.19 0.16
CA ALA A 187 10.50 11.03 -0.13
C ALA A 187 10.99 9.66 0.38
N ILE A 188 11.28 8.74 -0.55
CA ILE A 188 11.57 7.34 -0.23
C ILE A 188 12.74 7.15 0.73
N LEU A 189 13.74 8.06 0.72
CA LEU A 189 14.92 7.98 1.58
C LEU A 189 14.61 8.24 3.06
N GLU A 190 13.57 9.01 3.36
CA GLU A 190 13.16 9.36 4.73
C GLU A 190 11.97 8.50 5.19
N MET A 191 11.46 7.63 4.31
CA MET A 191 10.28 6.81 4.54
C MET A 191 10.63 5.57 5.36
N GLN A 192 9.98 5.41 6.52
CA GLN A 192 10.23 4.33 7.48
C GLN A 192 9.18 3.20 7.41
N TYR A 193 8.07 3.44 6.70
CA TYR A 193 6.99 2.48 6.47
C TYR A 193 6.28 2.82 5.15
N PRO A 194 5.47 1.93 4.56
CA PRO A 194 4.72 2.26 3.35
C PRO A 194 3.68 3.37 3.59
N LYS A 195 4.05 4.62 3.31
CA LYS A 195 3.26 5.83 3.57
C LYS A 195 2.23 6.05 2.46
N VAL A 196 1.18 5.25 2.49
CA VAL A 196 0.12 5.20 1.45
C VAL A 196 -1.30 5.14 2.03
N GLN A 197 -1.48 5.47 3.31
CA GLN A 197 -2.73 5.19 4.03
C GLN A 197 -3.79 6.29 3.87
N LYS A 198 -3.38 7.56 3.71
CA LYS A 198 -4.30 8.71 3.72
C LYS A 198 -3.96 9.71 2.61
N TYR A 199 -4.80 9.74 1.58
CA TYR A 199 -4.69 10.63 0.42
C TYR A 199 -5.83 11.64 0.34
N CYS A 200 -5.49 12.86 -0.06
CA CYS A 200 -6.42 13.94 -0.37
C CYS A 200 -6.40 14.17 -1.88
N LEU A 201 -7.53 13.92 -2.54
CA LEU A 201 -7.66 14.15 -3.98
C LEU A 201 -8.48 15.43 -4.21
N MET A 202 -7.94 16.29 -5.06
CA MET A 202 -8.52 17.58 -5.42
C MET A 202 -8.60 17.61 -6.93
N SER A 203 -9.82 17.58 -7.46
CA SER A 203 -10.04 17.46 -8.89
C SER A 203 -11.00 18.54 -9.34
N VAL A 204 -10.63 19.26 -10.39
CA VAL A 204 -11.52 20.22 -11.04
C VAL A 204 -12.47 19.54 -12.02
N LYS A 205 -13.59 20.21 -12.34
CA LYS A 205 -14.53 19.80 -13.38
C LYS A 205 -13.83 19.51 -14.69
N GLY A 206 -14.20 18.40 -15.32
CA GLY A 206 -13.63 17.92 -16.58
C GLY A 206 -12.46 16.94 -16.41
N CYS A 207 -11.85 16.85 -15.22
CA CYS A 207 -10.69 15.97 -15.01
C CYS A 207 -11.04 14.50 -15.26
N TYR A 208 -10.19 13.83 -16.04
CA TYR A 208 -10.26 12.41 -16.36
C TYR A 208 -8.94 11.73 -16.03
N THR A 209 -9.00 10.67 -15.24
CA THR A 209 -7.89 9.75 -14.98
C THR A 209 -8.21 8.46 -15.72
N ASP A 210 -7.34 8.06 -16.63
CA ASP A 210 -7.58 6.91 -17.51
C ASP A 210 -7.51 5.57 -16.76
N PHE A 211 -7.84 4.48 -17.46
CA PHE A 211 -7.90 3.15 -16.86
C PHE A 211 -6.57 2.73 -16.20
N HIS A 212 -6.64 2.36 -14.94
CA HIS A 212 -5.51 1.87 -14.17
C HIS A 212 -5.94 0.83 -13.13
N VAL A 213 -4.95 0.16 -12.56
CA VAL A 213 -5.07 -0.62 -11.34
C VAL A 213 -4.14 0.02 -10.31
N ASP A 214 -4.62 0.19 -9.08
CA ASP A 214 -3.82 0.82 -8.01
C ASP A 214 -2.59 -0.03 -7.66
N PHE A 215 -1.52 0.69 -7.29
CA PHE A 215 -0.18 0.15 -7.17
C PHE A 215 -0.08 -1.00 -6.16
N GLY A 216 0.70 -2.03 -6.47
CA GLY A 216 0.83 -3.25 -5.67
C GLY A 216 -0.46 -4.08 -5.58
N GLY A 217 -1.50 -3.72 -6.35
CA GLY A 217 -2.82 -4.30 -6.26
C GLY A 217 -3.51 -3.96 -4.94
N THR A 218 -3.30 -2.76 -4.39
CA THR A 218 -4.00 -2.30 -3.18
C THR A 218 -5.51 -2.29 -3.37
N SER A 219 -6.22 -2.50 -2.26
CA SER A 219 -7.62 -2.10 -2.15
C SER A 219 -7.67 -0.62 -1.75
N VAL A 220 -8.75 0.06 -2.12
CA VAL A 220 -8.92 1.51 -1.94
C VAL A 220 -10.18 1.79 -1.13
N TRP A 221 -10.12 2.76 -0.24
CA TRP A 221 -11.32 3.41 0.31
C TRP A 221 -11.36 4.87 -0.14
N TYR A 222 -12.55 5.37 -0.46
CA TYR A 222 -12.73 6.65 -1.16
C TYR A 222 -13.99 7.36 -0.69
N HIS A 223 -13.88 8.55 -0.08
CA HIS A 223 -15.00 9.30 0.46
C HIS A 223 -15.17 10.65 -0.25
N ILE A 224 -16.33 10.87 -0.87
CA ILE A 224 -16.65 12.14 -1.55
C ILE A 224 -17.03 13.18 -0.50
N HIS A 225 -16.05 13.97 -0.04
CA HIS A 225 -16.30 15.04 0.93
C HIS A 225 -17.19 16.14 0.33
N ARG A 226 -16.86 16.58 -0.89
CA ARG A 226 -17.62 17.58 -1.67
C ARG A 226 -17.58 17.25 -3.15
N GLY A 227 -18.69 17.46 -3.85
CA GLY A 227 -18.79 17.25 -5.29
C GLY A 227 -19.24 15.84 -5.68
N GLY A 228 -18.64 15.26 -6.71
CA GLY A 228 -19.01 13.94 -7.23
C GLY A 228 -18.00 13.39 -8.22
N LYS A 229 -18.06 12.08 -8.46
CA LYS A 229 -17.17 11.36 -9.40
C LYS A 229 -17.94 10.36 -10.23
N ILE A 230 -17.47 10.08 -11.43
CA ILE A 230 -17.99 9.01 -12.27
C ILE A 230 -16.88 7.99 -12.47
N PHE A 231 -17.14 6.73 -12.14
CA PHE A 231 -16.20 5.63 -12.30
C PHE A 231 -16.66 4.71 -13.42
N TRP A 232 -15.70 4.17 -14.17
CA TRP A 232 -15.89 2.96 -14.98
C TRP A 232 -15.14 1.82 -14.31
N LEU A 233 -15.82 0.70 -14.09
CA LEU A 233 -15.28 -0.46 -13.38
C LEU A 233 -15.22 -1.66 -14.32
N ILE A 234 -14.08 -2.33 -14.29
CA ILE A 234 -13.82 -3.57 -15.03
C ILE A 234 -13.30 -4.61 -14.02
N PRO A 235 -13.94 -5.78 -13.90
CA PRO A 235 -13.53 -6.79 -12.93
C PRO A 235 -12.17 -7.39 -13.30
N PRO A 236 -11.34 -7.77 -12.31
CA PRO A 236 -10.01 -8.34 -12.52
C PRO A 236 -10.04 -9.81 -12.94
N THR A 237 -10.83 -10.13 -13.96
CA THR A 237 -10.84 -11.47 -14.56
C THR A 237 -9.50 -11.73 -15.23
N PRO A 238 -9.06 -13.00 -15.36
CA PRO A 238 -7.81 -13.29 -16.03
C PRO A 238 -7.70 -12.70 -17.44
N GLN A 239 -8.81 -12.69 -18.18
CA GLN A 239 -8.93 -12.13 -19.53
C GLN A 239 -8.81 -10.61 -19.52
N ASN A 240 -9.49 -9.92 -18.59
CA ASN A 240 -9.45 -8.47 -18.51
C ASN A 240 -8.07 -7.96 -18.10
N LEU A 241 -7.38 -8.67 -17.20
CA LEU A 241 -6.01 -8.31 -16.81
C LEU A 241 -5.00 -8.52 -17.94
N GLU A 242 -5.19 -9.55 -18.77
CA GLU A 242 -4.38 -9.73 -19.98
C GLU A 242 -4.65 -8.63 -21.02
N LEU A 243 -5.91 -8.25 -21.23
CA LEU A 243 -6.26 -7.10 -22.07
C LEU A 243 -5.65 -5.79 -21.56
N TYR A 244 -5.72 -5.56 -20.25
CA TYR A 244 -5.13 -4.39 -19.60
C TYR A 244 -3.61 -4.35 -19.76
N GLU A 245 -2.92 -5.45 -19.51
CA GLU A 245 -1.47 -5.53 -19.67
C GLU A 245 -1.04 -5.27 -21.12
N ASN A 246 -1.71 -5.90 -22.09
CA ASN A 246 -1.45 -5.67 -23.52
C ASN A 246 -1.76 -4.21 -23.92
N TRP A 247 -2.81 -3.61 -23.36
CA TRP A 247 -3.16 -2.22 -23.59
C TRP A 247 -2.07 -1.27 -23.06
N LEU A 248 -1.55 -1.50 -21.85
CA LEU A 248 -0.43 -0.73 -21.29
C LEU A 248 0.81 -0.79 -22.18
N LEU A 249 1.16 -2.01 -22.65
CA LEU A 249 2.32 -2.23 -23.50
C LEU A 249 2.16 -1.65 -24.92
N SER A 250 0.92 -1.44 -25.37
CA SER A 250 0.67 -0.92 -26.72
C SER A 250 0.98 0.57 -26.90
N GLY A 251 1.02 1.35 -25.81
CA GLY A 251 1.15 2.80 -25.87
C GLY A 251 -0.07 3.53 -26.45
N LYS A 252 -1.19 2.84 -26.67
CA LYS A 252 -2.41 3.37 -27.32
C LYS A 252 -3.50 3.76 -26.31
N GLN A 253 -3.09 4.18 -25.11
CA GLN A 253 -4.03 4.56 -24.05
C GLN A 253 -4.94 5.72 -24.50
N GLY A 254 -4.39 6.71 -25.18
CA GLY A 254 -5.15 7.85 -25.71
C GLY A 254 -6.14 7.50 -26.83
N ASP A 255 -5.95 6.35 -27.49
CA ASP A 255 -6.78 5.94 -28.63
C ASP A 255 -7.92 4.99 -28.26
N ILE A 256 -7.69 4.17 -27.24
CA ILE A 256 -8.56 3.04 -26.92
C ILE A 256 -9.14 3.24 -25.53
N PHE A 257 -10.45 3.52 -25.48
CA PHE A 257 -11.20 3.44 -24.24
C PHE A 257 -11.36 1.97 -23.81
N LEU A 258 -10.60 1.54 -22.79
CA LEU A 258 -10.53 0.11 -22.40
C LEU A 258 -11.88 -0.50 -22.04
N GLY A 259 -12.80 0.29 -21.48
CA GLY A 259 -14.18 -0.14 -21.20
C GLY A 259 -14.94 -0.65 -22.43
N ASP A 260 -14.55 -0.25 -23.64
CA ASP A 260 -15.15 -0.73 -24.90
C ASP A 260 -14.56 -2.06 -25.39
N LYS A 261 -13.45 -2.51 -24.78
CA LYS A 261 -12.73 -3.73 -25.18
C LYS A 261 -13.09 -4.96 -24.35
N VAL A 262 -13.73 -4.76 -23.20
CA VAL A 262 -14.15 -5.84 -22.30
C VAL A 262 -15.61 -6.21 -22.54
N SER A 263 -16.01 -7.40 -22.11
CA SER A 263 -17.41 -7.86 -22.24
C SER A 263 -18.35 -7.02 -21.39
N ASP A 264 -17.96 -6.77 -20.15
CA ASP A 264 -18.80 -6.15 -19.13
C ASP A 264 -18.01 -5.04 -18.43
N CYS A 265 -18.57 -3.83 -18.46
CA CYS A 265 -18.05 -2.68 -17.75
C CYS A 265 -19.24 -1.94 -17.11
N GLN A 266 -19.08 -1.51 -15.86
CA GLN A 266 -20.09 -0.72 -15.15
C GLN A 266 -19.64 0.73 -15.04
N ARG A 267 -20.47 1.66 -15.49
CA ARG A 267 -20.31 3.09 -15.16
C ARG A 267 -21.18 3.43 -13.95
N ILE A 268 -20.61 4.07 -12.93
CA ILE A 268 -21.30 4.48 -11.71
C ILE A 268 -21.00 5.93 -11.35
N GLU A 269 -22.00 6.63 -10.80
CA GLU A 269 -21.84 7.96 -10.22
C GLU A 269 -21.75 7.86 -8.69
N LEU A 270 -20.68 8.43 -8.13
CA LEU A 270 -20.51 8.66 -6.70
C LEU A 270 -20.91 10.09 -6.37
N LYS A 271 -21.80 10.23 -5.40
CA LYS A 271 -22.32 11.52 -4.92
C LYS A 271 -21.64 11.94 -3.63
N GLN A 272 -21.77 13.22 -3.28
CA GLN A 272 -21.32 13.73 -2.00
C GLN A 272 -21.81 12.89 -0.83
N GLY A 273 -20.91 12.60 0.11
CA GLY A 273 -21.15 11.76 1.29
C GLY A 273 -20.99 10.26 1.04
N TYR A 274 -20.90 9.80 -0.22
CA TYR A 274 -20.71 8.38 -0.50
C TYR A 274 -19.31 7.95 -0.10
N THR A 275 -19.21 6.75 0.47
CA THR A 275 -17.95 6.04 0.65
C THR A 275 -17.91 4.86 -0.31
N PHE A 276 -16.83 4.72 -1.05
CA PHE A 276 -16.62 3.69 -2.06
C PHE A 276 -15.39 2.86 -1.67
N VAL A 277 -15.50 1.54 -1.78
CA VAL A 277 -14.39 0.60 -1.56
C VAL A 277 -14.14 -0.16 -2.85
N ILE A 278 -12.90 -0.09 -3.34
CA ILE A 278 -12.45 -0.78 -4.55
C ILE A 278 -11.55 -1.94 -4.11
N PRO A 279 -11.91 -3.20 -4.43
CA PRO A 279 -11.06 -4.34 -4.15
C PRO A 279 -9.79 -4.37 -4.98
N SER A 280 -8.80 -5.11 -4.49
CA SER A 280 -7.56 -5.42 -5.21
C SER A 280 -7.81 -5.88 -6.65
N GLY A 281 -7.09 -5.25 -7.58
CA GLY A 281 -7.01 -5.63 -9.00
C GLY A 281 -8.03 -4.98 -9.94
N TRP A 282 -9.09 -4.35 -9.42
CA TRP A 282 -10.12 -3.75 -10.26
C TRP A 282 -9.55 -2.65 -11.15
N ILE A 283 -9.73 -2.82 -12.46
CA ILE A 283 -9.31 -1.85 -13.46
C ILE A 283 -10.38 -0.77 -13.52
N HIS A 284 -9.98 0.49 -13.36
CA HIS A 284 -10.94 1.58 -13.32
C HIS A 284 -10.43 2.89 -13.90
N ALA A 285 -11.35 3.67 -14.45
CA ALA A 285 -11.13 5.05 -14.91
C ALA A 285 -12.08 5.99 -14.17
N VAL A 286 -11.72 7.26 -14.05
CA VAL A 286 -12.45 8.24 -13.21
C VAL A 286 -12.63 9.55 -13.94
N TYR A 287 -13.85 10.07 -13.96
CA TYR A 287 -14.20 11.40 -14.43
C TYR A 287 -14.75 12.29 -13.32
N THR A 288 -14.51 13.59 -13.43
CA THR A 288 -14.89 14.61 -12.44
C THR A 288 -15.93 15.58 -13.04
N PRO A 289 -17.23 15.38 -12.81
CA PRO A 289 -18.28 16.23 -13.39
C PRO A 289 -18.35 17.65 -12.79
N MET A 290 -17.79 17.86 -11.60
CA MET A 290 -17.74 19.15 -10.90
C MET A 290 -16.52 19.19 -9.99
N ASP A 291 -16.05 20.39 -9.63
CA ASP A 291 -14.95 20.56 -8.66
C ASP A 291 -15.23 19.74 -7.39
N THR A 292 -14.31 18.82 -7.05
CA THR A 292 -14.55 17.74 -6.08
C THR A 292 -13.34 17.59 -5.16
N LEU A 293 -13.63 17.43 -3.87
CA LEU A 293 -12.66 17.12 -2.82
C LEU A 293 -12.97 15.74 -2.24
N VAL A 294 -11.95 14.89 -2.18
CA VAL A 294 -12.06 13.50 -1.72
C VAL A 294 -10.97 13.20 -0.71
N PHE A 295 -11.34 12.45 0.33
CA PHE A 295 -10.39 11.77 1.19
C PHE A 295 -10.47 10.26 0.95
N GLY A 296 -9.32 9.61 0.82
CA GLY A 296 -9.24 8.18 0.58
C GLY A 296 -7.91 7.60 1.03
N GLY A 297 -7.65 6.36 0.63
CA GLY A 297 -6.43 5.68 1.00
C GLY A 297 -6.30 4.30 0.40
N ASN A 298 -5.06 3.84 0.34
CA ASN A 298 -4.69 2.52 -0.16
C ASN A 298 -4.33 1.60 1.00
N PHE A 299 -4.67 0.32 0.88
CA PHE A 299 -4.29 -0.71 1.86
C PHE A 299 -4.14 -2.08 1.21
N LEU A 300 -3.21 -2.87 1.73
CA LEU A 300 -3.10 -4.31 1.44
C LEU A 300 -3.74 -5.10 2.58
N HIS A 301 -4.25 -6.31 2.29
CA HIS A 301 -4.89 -7.15 3.29
C HIS A 301 -4.70 -8.65 2.98
N SER A 302 -4.89 -9.50 3.99
CA SER A 302 -4.54 -10.93 3.89
C SER A 302 -5.57 -11.81 3.19
N PHE A 303 -6.66 -11.24 2.68
CA PHE A 303 -7.79 -11.99 2.10
C PHE A 303 -7.80 -12.00 0.56
N ASN A 304 -6.87 -11.28 -0.07
CA ASN A 304 -6.71 -11.27 -1.52
C ASN A 304 -5.25 -11.17 -1.98
N ILE A 305 -4.36 -11.85 -1.26
CA ILE A 305 -2.92 -11.84 -1.56
C ILE A 305 -2.61 -12.32 -2.99
N PRO A 306 -3.25 -13.38 -3.54
CA PRO A 306 -2.96 -13.82 -4.90
C PRO A 306 -3.18 -12.72 -5.95
N MET A 307 -4.22 -11.88 -5.80
CA MET A 307 -4.44 -10.76 -6.71
C MET A 307 -3.41 -9.66 -6.51
N GLN A 308 -3.10 -9.29 -5.26
CA GLN A 308 -2.06 -8.30 -4.95
C GLN A 308 -0.73 -8.67 -5.65
N LEU A 309 -0.28 -9.92 -5.50
CA LEU A 309 0.94 -10.43 -6.14
C LEU A 309 0.85 -10.45 -7.67
N ARG A 310 -0.34 -10.76 -8.20
CA ARG A 310 -0.59 -10.76 -9.65
C ARG A 310 -0.44 -9.36 -10.24
N ILE A 311 -1.00 -8.35 -9.61
CA ILE A 311 -0.86 -6.95 -10.05
C ILE A 311 0.59 -6.50 -9.94
N TYR A 312 1.27 -6.78 -8.82
CA TYR A 312 2.70 -6.47 -8.69
C TYR A 312 3.54 -7.10 -9.81
N SER A 313 3.18 -8.31 -10.24
CA SER A 313 3.87 -8.98 -11.36
C SER A 313 3.53 -8.35 -12.72
N ILE A 314 2.33 -7.77 -12.89
CA ILE A 314 2.00 -6.96 -14.09
C ILE A 314 2.87 -5.71 -14.11
N GLU A 315 2.99 -4.98 -13.00
CA GLU A 315 3.87 -3.81 -12.89
C GLU A 315 5.33 -4.10 -13.24
N ASP A 316 5.84 -5.27 -12.81
CA ASP A 316 7.18 -5.74 -13.17
C ASP A 316 7.33 -5.88 -14.70
N ARG A 317 6.35 -6.51 -15.36
CA ARG A 317 6.38 -6.77 -16.81
C ARG A 317 6.16 -5.50 -17.65
N THR A 318 5.32 -4.59 -17.17
CA THR A 318 5.06 -3.29 -17.81
C THR A 318 6.09 -2.22 -17.43
N ARG A 319 7.08 -2.57 -16.59
CA ARG A 319 8.22 -1.72 -16.21
C ARG A 319 7.79 -0.42 -15.54
N VAL A 320 6.80 -0.49 -14.65
CA VAL A 320 6.33 0.68 -13.89
C VAL A 320 7.51 1.25 -13.07
N PRO A 321 7.80 2.57 -13.18
CA PRO A 321 8.86 3.20 -12.39
C PRO A 321 8.62 3.05 -10.89
N ASN A 322 9.68 2.81 -10.11
CA ASN A 322 9.58 2.58 -8.67
C ASN A 322 8.88 3.71 -7.89
N LYS A 323 8.90 4.97 -8.39
CA LYS A 323 8.16 6.11 -7.78
C LYS A 323 6.65 5.82 -7.67
N PHE A 324 6.10 5.04 -8.60
CA PHE A 324 4.67 4.74 -8.71
C PHE A 324 4.31 3.35 -8.17
N ARG A 325 5.25 2.66 -7.53
CA ARG A 325 5.03 1.33 -6.96
C ARG A 325 4.84 1.41 -5.45
N TYR A 326 4.22 0.38 -4.90
CA TYR A 326 4.06 0.24 -3.45
C TYR A 326 5.44 0.22 -2.75
N PRO A 327 5.72 1.14 -1.80
CA PRO A 327 6.99 1.15 -1.08
C PRO A 327 7.16 -0.09 -0.20
N PHE A 328 8.35 -0.71 -0.23
CA PHE A 328 8.70 -1.85 0.65
C PHE A 328 7.75 -3.06 0.50
N TYR A 329 7.33 -3.37 -0.73
CA TYR A 329 6.30 -4.38 -0.98
C TYR A 329 6.69 -5.80 -0.52
N TYR A 330 7.89 -6.28 -0.88
CA TYR A 330 8.33 -7.61 -0.48
C TYR A 330 8.79 -7.65 0.98
N GLU A 331 9.35 -6.57 1.51
CA GLU A 331 9.64 -6.38 2.94
C GLU A 331 8.36 -6.54 3.76
N MET A 332 7.25 -5.93 3.32
CA MET A 332 5.93 -6.10 3.94
C MET A 332 5.48 -7.57 3.90
N CYS A 333 5.67 -8.25 2.76
CA CYS A 333 5.31 -9.67 2.63
C CYS A 333 6.05 -10.57 3.64
N TRP A 334 7.32 -10.29 3.92
CA TRP A 334 8.08 -11.00 4.96
C TRP A 334 7.50 -10.79 6.35
N TYR A 335 7.16 -9.54 6.70
CA TYR A 335 6.50 -9.27 7.98
C TYR A 335 5.11 -9.90 8.07
N VAL A 336 4.35 -10.00 6.97
CA VAL A 336 3.07 -10.74 6.97
C VAL A 336 3.30 -12.18 7.40
N LEU A 337 4.27 -12.90 6.81
CA LEU A 337 4.57 -14.28 7.18
C LEU A 337 4.98 -14.40 8.66
N GLU A 338 5.91 -13.56 9.12
CA GLU A 338 6.35 -13.56 10.53
C GLU A 338 5.17 -13.37 11.49
N ARG A 339 4.28 -12.42 11.17
CA ARG A 339 3.14 -12.09 12.02
C ARG A 339 2.13 -13.23 12.09
N TYR A 340 1.89 -13.94 10.98
CA TYR A 340 1.03 -15.13 10.97
C TYR A 340 1.63 -16.25 11.81
N VAL A 341 2.92 -16.57 11.63
CA VAL A 341 3.62 -17.59 12.43
C VAL A 341 3.55 -17.22 13.91
N TYR A 342 4.00 -16.03 14.28
CA TYR A 342 4.01 -15.58 15.67
C TYR A 342 2.62 -15.61 16.32
N CYS A 343 1.58 -15.11 15.64
CA CYS A 343 0.23 -15.08 16.23
C CYS A 343 -0.40 -16.47 16.40
N ILE A 344 0.00 -17.47 15.60
CA ILE A 344 -0.55 -18.83 15.64
C ILE A 344 0.29 -19.75 16.53
N THR A 345 1.61 -19.67 16.45
CA THR A 345 2.54 -20.61 17.10
C THR A 345 3.23 -20.01 18.34
N SER A 346 3.14 -18.70 18.54
CA SER A 346 3.93 -17.95 19.54
C SER A 346 5.44 -18.02 19.31
N HIS A 347 5.90 -18.42 18.12
CA HIS A 347 7.30 -18.41 17.73
C HIS A 347 7.60 -17.17 16.90
N SER A 348 8.50 -16.29 17.36
CA SER A 348 8.88 -15.08 16.62
C SER A 348 10.14 -15.32 15.81
N HIS A 349 10.10 -14.85 14.56
CA HIS A 349 11.24 -14.81 13.65
C HIS A 349 11.82 -13.40 13.50
N LEU A 350 11.42 -12.47 14.39
CA LEU A 350 12.05 -11.16 14.46
C LEU A 350 13.37 -11.21 15.21
N THR A 351 14.31 -10.33 14.88
CA THR A 351 15.53 -10.14 15.66
C THR A 351 15.23 -9.74 17.10
N LYS A 352 16.16 -10.02 18.03
CA LYS A 352 15.99 -9.70 19.46
C LYS A 352 15.69 -8.23 19.73
N ASP A 353 16.28 -7.33 18.95
CA ASP A 353 16.04 -5.88 19.06
C ASP A 353 14.59 -5.54 18.70
N PHE A 354 14.07 -6.10 17.59
CA PHE A 354 12.68 -5.89 17.16
C PHE A 354 11.68 -6.52 18.13
N GLN A 355 11.99 -7.69 18.71
CA GLN A 355 11.19 -8.29 19.77
C GLN A 355 11.11 -7.38 21.00
N LYS A 356 12.24 -6.81 21.43
CA LYS A 356 12.32 -5.89 22.57
C LYS A 356 11.49 -4.62 22.34
N GLU A 357 11.60 -4.01 21.16
CA GLU A 357 10.79 -2.82 20.81
C GLU A 357 9.29 -3.13 20.80
N SER A 358 8.89 -4.27 20.24
CA SER A 358 7.49 -4.70 20.24
C SER A 358 6.92 -4.89 21.65
N LEU A 359 7.72 -5.50 22.55
CA LEU A 359 7.38 -5.70 23.96
C LEU A 359 7.30 -4.37 24.73
N ASN A 360 8.25 -3.45 24.49
CA ASN A 360 8.26 -2.12 25.13
C ASN A 360 6.99 -1.33 24.77
N MET A 361 6.60 -1.31 23.49
CA MET A 361 5.37 -0.65 23.05
C MET A 361 4.10 -1.35 23.56
N ALA A 362 4.13 -2.67 23.76
CA ALA A 362 3.01 -3.37 24.40
C ALA A 362 2.84 -2.96 25.87
N ARG A 363 3.95 -2.78 26.60
CA ARG A 363 3.97 -2.35 28.01
C ARG A 363 3.64 -0.87 28.21
N ALA A 364 4.02 -0.01 27.26
CA ALA A 364 3.77 1.44 27.34
C ALA A 364 2.29 1.83 27.19
N ARG A 365 1.41 0.91 26.78
CA ARG A 365 -0.04 1.16 26.73
C ARG A 365 -0.65 1.04 28.13
N ASN A 366 -1.11 2.16 28.69
CA ASN A 366 -1.89 2.18 29.92
C ASN A 366 -3.20 1.35 29.78
N PRO A 367 -3.59 0.52 30.77
CA PRO A 367 -4.82 -0.28 30.71
C PRO A 367 -6.13 0.53 30.65
N VAL A 368 -6.08 1.86 30.85
CA VAL A 368 -7.26 2.71 31.12
C VAL A 368 -7.83 3.37 29.86
N GLU A 369 -7.09 3.44 28.74
CA GLU A 369 -7.58 4.06 27.48
C GLU A 369 -8.15 3.07 26.45
N VAL A 370 -8.26 1.79 26.79
CA VAL A 370 -8.74 0.76 25.85
C VAL A 370 -10.27 0.61 25.95
N GLY A 371 -10.98 1.66 25.52
CA GLY A 371 -12.43 1.61 25.30
C GLY A 371 -12.84 1.09 23.91
N PHE A 372 -11.93 1.04 22.93
CA PHE A 372 -12.30 0.74 21.53
C PHE A 372 -11.27 -0.06 20.70
N CYS A 373 -10.18 -0.58 21.27
CA CYS A 373 -9.37 -1.59 20.54
C CYS A 373 -9.95 -3.00 20.73
N SER A 374 -10.11 -3.71 19.62
CA SER A 374 -10.70 -5.05 19.51
C SER A 374 -10.25 -6.04 20.61
N PRO A 375 -11.15 -6.90 21.13
CA PRO A 375 -10.83 -7.90 22.16
C PRO A 375 -9.78 -8.96 21.74
N SER A 376 -9.38 -9.00 20.48
CA SER A 376 -8.50 -10.07 19.95
C SER A 376 -7.10 -10.08 20.55
N TRP A 377 -6.65 -9.02 21.23
CA TRP A 377 -5.29 -8.93 21.76
C TRP A 377 -5.19 -9.28 23.25
N ARG A 378 -6.32 -9.44 23.95
CA ARG A 378 -6.33 -9.72 25.40
C ARG A 378 -6.01 -11.17 25.78
N LEU A 379 -5.80 -12.08 24.83
CA LEU A 379 -5.73 -13.51 25.16
C LEU A 379 -4.34 -14.15 25.20
N HIS A 380 -3.24 -13.46 24.89
CA HIS A 380 -1.91 -14.03 25.04
C HIS A 380 -0.90 -12.99 25.56
N VAL A 381 -1.09 -12.58 26.81
CA VAL A 381 0.04 -12.22 27.67
C VAL A 381 0.19 -13.39 28.63
N VAL A 382 0.97 -14.40 28.24
CA VAL A 382 1.43 -15.41 29.19
C VAL A 382 2.51 -14.73 30.02
N GLU A 383 2.27 -14.57 31.32
CA GLU A 383 3.29 -14.16 32.29
C GLU A 383 4.48 -15.14 32.18
N LEU A 384 5.59 -14.68 31.60
CA LEU A 384 6.89 -15.30 31.88
C LEU A 384 7.36 -14.78 33.23
N SER A 385 7.13 -15.56 34.27
CA SER A 385 7.79 -15.42 35.57
C SER A 385 9.24 -15.88 35.44
N CYS A 386 10.15 -14.95 35.15
CA CYS A 386 11.59 -15.17 35.32
C CYS A 386 11.92 -15.08 36.80
N SER A 387 12.47 -16.17 37.33
CA SER A 387 12.95 -16.30 38.70
C SER A 387 14.18 -15.40 38.91
N GLU A 388 14.13 -14.52 39.91
CA GLU A 388 15.30 -13.74 40.34
C GLU A 388 16.26 -14.60 41.16
N PRO A 389 17.60 -14.43 41.01
CA PRO A 389 18.53 -14.77 42.06
C PRO A 389 18.96 -13.51 42.83
N GLY A 390 18.62 -13.50 44.12
CA GLY A 390 19.45 -13.09 45.26
C GLY A 390 20.18 -11.74 45.23
N ASN A 391 19.73 -10.84 46.12
CA ASN A 391 20.46 -9.68 46.64
C ASN A 391 21.85 -10.05 47.18
N GLU A 392 22.84 -9.19 46.94
CA GLU A 392 23.80 -8.78 47.97
C GLU A 392 23.97 -7.26 47.92
N ASP A 393 23.85 -6.67 49.10
CA ASP A 393 23.82 -5.25 49.42
C ASP A 393 25.21 -4.59 49.34
N GLU A 394 25.29 -3.29 49.04
CA GLU A 394 26.24 -2.37 49.69
C GLU A 394 25.75 -0.92 49.59
N GLU A 395 25.64 -0.27 50.75
CA GLU A 395 25.15 1.09 51.02
C GLU A 395 26.20 2.19 50.75
N ASP A 396 25.66 3.35 50.34
CA ASP A 396 26.04 4.76 50.58
C ASP A 396 27.50 5.27 50.42
N ASP A 397 27.64 6.33 49.60
CA ASP A 397 27.81 7.68 50.19
C ASP A 397 27.65 8.84 49.19
N ALA A 398 27.21 9.97 49.72
CA ALA A 398 26.66 11.15 49.03
C ALA A 398 27.67 12.14 48.40
N ALA A 399 27.24 12.86 47.35
CA ALA A 399 27.20 14.34 47.25
C ALA A 399 27.42 14.91 45.82
N GLY A 400 26.36 15.55 45.30
CA GLY A 400 26.36 16.83 44.56
C GLY A 400 27.11 16.99 43.23
N ARG A 401 26.37 17.18 42.12
CA ARG A 401 26.45 18.34 41.18
C ARG A 401 25.48 18.22 40.00
N GLU A 402 24.97 19.38 39.58
CA GLU A 402 23.97 19.69 38.54
C GLU A 402 24.24 19.15 37.10
N PRO A 403 23.21 19.15 36.21
CA PRO A 403 23.15 18.26 35.05
C PRO A 403 23.93 18.78 33.83
N ARG A 404 24.71 17.89 33.20
CA ARG A 404 25.31 18.11 31.87
C ARG A 404 24.49 17.42 30.79
N ARG A 405 24.19 18.18 29.73
CA ARG A 405 23.49 17.76 28.50
C ARG A 405 24.15 16.55 27.84
N PRO A 406 23.40 15.56 27.31
CA PRO A 406 23.98 14.55 26.45
C PRO A 406 24.10 15.06 25.01
N VAL A 407 25.31 14.89 24.48
CA VAL A 407 25.72 15.12 23.10
C VAL A 407 25.04 14.09 22.20
N THR A 408 24.37 14.56 21.13
CA THR A 408 23.81 13.72 20.07
C THR A 408 24.94 13.06 19.27
N ARG A 409 25.11 11.75 19.43
CA ARG A 409 25.82 10.92 18.43
C ARG A 409 24.85 10.62 17.29
N ARG A 410 25.09 11.22 16.12
CA ARG A 410 24.50 10.80 14.84
C ARG A 410 24.96 9.36 14.53
N SER A 411 24.03 8.42 14.47
CA SER A 411 24.24 7.15 13.77
C SER A 411 23.83 7.34 12.30
N ILE A 412 24.82 7.36 11.42
CA ILE A 412 24.61 7.34 9.97
C ILE A 412 24.33 5.88 9.60
N LEU A 413 23.09 5.53 9.27
CA LEU A 413 22.76 4.28 8.61
C LEU A 413 22.96 4.47 7.11
N THR A 414 23.95 3.78 6.56
CA THR A 414 24.24 3.75 5.13
C THR A 414 23.38 2.68 4.46
N SER A 415 22.49 3.11 3.57
CA SER A 415 21.74 2.23 2.66
C SER A 415 22.61 1.87 1.44
N PRO A 416 22.66 0.61 0.98
CA PRO A 416 23.43 0.26 -0.21
C PRO A 416 22.67 0.61 -1.49
N VAL A 417 23.35 1.40 -2.33
CA VAL A 417 22.95 1.82 -3.68
C VAL A 417 23.03 0.63 -4.65
N ALA A 418 21.97 0.37 -5.40
CA ALA A 418 22.00 -0.49 -6.57
C ALA A 418 22.41 0.32 -7.81
N ASN A 419 23.65 0.12 -8.28
CA ASN A 419 24.10 0.61 -9.57
C ASN A 419 23.44 -0.18 -10.70
N GLY A 420 22.91 0.55 -11.68
CA GLY A 420 22.43 -0.01 -12.94
C GLY A 420 23.58 -0.42 -13.86
N ALA A 421 23.39 -1.56 -14.52
CA ALA A 421 23.99 -1.86 -15.81
C ALA A 421 23.00 -2.73 -16.59
N ASN A 422 22.57 -2.24 -17.76
CA ASN A 422 21.93 -3.02 -18.81
C ASN A 422 22.82 -4.21 -19.19
N LEU A 423 22.21 -5.34 -19.60
CA LEU A 423 22.68 -6.22 -20.70
C LEU A 423 21.62 -7.31 -20.98
N ASP A 424 21.63 -7.76 -22.24
CA ASP A 424 20.57 -8.37 -23.05
C ASP A 424 20.05 -9.78 -22.69
N TYR A 425 18.87 -10.06 -23.25
CA TYR A 425 18.14 -11.33 -23.36
C TYR A 425 18.94 -12.44 -24.08
N ASP A 426 18.87 -13.69 -23.60
CA ASP A 426 18.14 -14.77 -24.28
C ASP A 426 18.21 -16.11 -23.51
N GLU A 427 17.23 -16.97 -23.81
CA GLU A 427 17.21 -18.43 -23.61
C GLU A 427 16.83 -18.98 -22.21
N LEU A 428 15.57 -19.44 -22.08
CA LEU A 428 15.26 -20.85 -21.79
C LEU A 428 13.73 -21.10 -21.83
N SER A 429 13.28 -21.52 -23.00
CA SER A 429 12.03 -22.23 -23.20
C SER A 429 12.33 -23.73 -23.31
N ARG A 430 11.68 -24.56 -22.48
CA ARG A 430 11.28 -25.98 -22.67
C ARG A 430 11.59 -26.88 -21.47
N GLY A 431 10.55 -27.55 -20.96
CA GLY A 431 10.70 -28.74 -20.12
C GLY A 431 9.46 -29.09 -19.31
N CYS A 432 8.43 -29.66 -19.96
CA CYS A 432 7.24 -30.22 -19.31
C CYS A 432 7.43 -31.71 -19.00
N ARG A 433 6.66 -32.22 -18.02
CA ARG A 433 6.39 -33.64 -17.62
C ARG A 433 7.38 -34.18 -16.56
N THR A 434 7.00 -34.88 -15.47
CA THR A 434 5.88 -35.79 -15.20
C THR A 434 5.78 -36.09 -13.68
N LEU A 435 4.57 -36.31 -13.15
CA LEU A 435 4.26 -36.81 -11.79
C LEU A 435 4.56 -38.32 -11.63
N PRO A 436 4.86 -38.77 -10.40
CA PRO A 436 4.16 -39.93 -9.80
C PRO A 436 3.80 -39.64 -8.32
N GLY A 437 2.75 -40.15 -7.68
CA GLY A 437 1.98 -41.39 -7.87
C GLY A 437 1.64 -41.89 -6.46
N LEU A 438 0.41 -41.64 -6.01
CA LEU A 438 -0.14 -41.97 -4.69
C LEU A 438 -0.14 -43.49 -4.43
N LYS A 439 0.33 -43.95 -3.26
CA LYS A 439 0.10 -45.32 -2.79
C LYS A 439 -0.71 -45.34 -1.49
N ARG A 440 -1.90 -45.92 -1.61
CA ARG A 440 -2.79 -46.43 -0.54
C ARG A 440 -2.14 -47.62 0.17
N THR A 441 -2.34 -47.73 1.48
CA THR A 441 -2.22 -48.98 2.23
C THR A 441 -3.49 -49.27 3.01
N LEU A 442 -3.74 -50.56 3.17
CA LEU A 442 -5.01 -51.24 3.36
C LEU A 442 -5.49 -51.32 4.82
N SER A 443 -6.81 -51.49 4.91
CA SER A 443 -7.65 -51.88 6.03
C SER A 443 -7.34 -53.28 6.59
N MET A 444 -7.52 -53.47 7.90
CA MET A 444 -7.74 -54.78 8.49
C MET A 444 -8.77 -54.68 9.63
N ASP A 445 -9.82 -55.48 9.52
CA ASP A 445 -10.99 -55.55 10.39
C ASP A 445 -10.70 -56.26 11.72
N SER A 446 -11.42 -55.87 12.77
CA SER A 446 -11.98 -56.80 13.76
C SER A 446 -13.15 -56.17 14.50
N SER A 447 -14.22 -56.94 14.62
CA SER A 447 -15.49 -56.62 15.25
C SER A 447 -15.63 -57.48 16.52
N ASP A 448 -16.09 -56.90 17.65
CA ASP A 448 -17.17 -57.49 18.46
C ASP A 448 -17.73 -56.54 19.54
N SER A 449 -19.04 -56.27 19.41
CA SER A 449 -20.14 -56.23 20.39
C SER A 449 -20.04 -55.65 21.83
N SER A 450 -20.82 -54.57 22.01
CA SER A 450 -21.93 -54.36 22.97
C SER A 450 -21.75 -54.08 24.49
N ARG A 451 -22.34 -52.92 24.88
CA ARG A 451 -23.16 -52.56 26.08
C ARG A 451 -22.54 -52.55 27.49
N GLY A 452 -22.66 -51.40 28.16
CA GLY A 452 -22.79 -51.30 29.63
C GLY A 452 -22.42 -49.93 30.21
N SER A 453 -23.42 -49.12 30.59
CA SER A 453 -23.24 -48.02 31.56
C SER A 453 -22.87 -48.59 32.93
N HIS A 454 -21.94 -47.96 33.66
CA HIS A 454 -22.07 -47.68 35.09
C HIS A 454 -20.99 -46.71 35.59
N ASN A 455 -21.42 -45.84 36.51
CA ASN A 455 -20.61 -44.90 37.29
C ASN A 455 -19.42 -45.57 37.99
N GLY A 456 -18.27 -44.90 37.97
CA GLY A 456 -17.14 -45.16 38.84
C GLY A 456 -16.25 -43.92 38.94
N GLN A 457 -16.43 -43.15 40.01
CA GLN A 457 -15.49 -42.10 40.40
C GLN A 457 -14.14 -42.75 40.76
N ALA A 458 -13.08 -42.34 40.08
CA ALA A 458 -11.71 -42.53 40.53
C ALA A 458 -11.01 -41.16 40.46
N TRP A 459 -10.49 -40.72 41.61
CA TRP A 459 -9.71 -39.50 41.74
C TRP A 459 -8.26 -39.83 41.36
N ASP A 460 -7.76 -39.23 40.29
CA ASP A 460 -6.33 -39.23 39.96
C ASP A 460 -5.68 -37.95 40.50
N PRO A 461 -4.75 -38.02 41.47
CA PRO A 461 -3.96 -36.88 41.89
C PRO A 461 -2.66 -36.87 41.08
N ASN A 462 -2.72 -36.37 39.85
CA ASN A 462 -1.55 -35.84 39.15
C ASN A 462 -2.00 -34.98 37.96
N GLY A 463 -2.16 -33.70 38.24
CA GLY A 463 -2.44 -32.68 37.24
C GLY A 463 -1.20 -32.41 36.38
N SER A 464 -1.31 -32.74 35.10
CA SER A 464 -0.78 -31.90 34.02
C SER A 464 -1.61 -32.21 32.77
N SER A 465 -2.71 -31.47 32.61
CA SER A 465 -3.36 -31.45 31.30
C SER A 465 -2.39 -30.80 30.32
N PRO A 466 -2.02 -31.45 29.20
CA PRO A 466 -1.21 -30.80 28.18
C PRO A 466 -1.99 -29.56 27.71
N CYS A 467 -1.33 -28.41 27.70
CA CYS A 467 -1.90 -27.17 27.19
C CYS A 467 -2.53 -27.47 25.83
N LYS A 468 -3.87 -27.44 25.76
CA LYS A 468 -4.57 -27.67 24.49
C LYS A 468 -4.21 -26.49 23.61
N TYR A 469 -3.24 -26.67 22.70
CA TYR A 469 -2.97 -25.70 21.63
C TYR A 469 -4.31 -25.30 21.02
N ARG A 470 -4.69 -24.05 21.22
CA ARG A 470 -5.96 -23.54 20.73
C ARG A 470 -5.82 -23.49 19.21
N LYS A 471 -6.43 -24.46 18.51
CA LYS A 471 -6.39 -24.54 17.06
C LYS A 471 -6.96 -23.25 16.48
N VAL A 472 -6.17 -22.55 15.67
CA VAL A 472 -6.60 -21.38 14.89
C VAL A 472 -7.17 -21.87 13.57
N HIS A 473 -8.31 -21.33 13.16
CA HIS A 473 -8.95 -21.65 11.88
C HIS A 473 -8.82 -20.43 10.97
N LEU A 474 -8.03 -20.58 9.91
CA LEU A 474 -7.88 -19.56 8.87
C LEU A 474 -8.94 -19.73 7.79
N THR A 475 -9.28 -18.65 7.10
CA THR A 475 -10.12 -18.72 5.91
C THR A 475 -9.35 -19.35 4.75
N GLN A 476 -10.08 -19.89 3.76
CA GLN A 476 -9.46 -20.40 2.54
C GLN A 476 -8.65 -19.32 1.80
N PHE A 477 -9.11 -18.07 1.86
CA PHE A 477 -8.43 -16.92 1.26
C PHE A 477 -7.05 -16.68 1.84
N GLU A 478 -6.92 -16.76 3.17
CA GLU A 478 -5.64 -16.59 3.85
C GLU A 478 -4.73 -17.78 3.59
N LEU A 479 -5.24 -19.01 3.64
CA LEU A 479 -4.45 -20.22 3.36
C LEU A 479 -3.85 -20.21 1.94
N GLU A 480 -4.67 -19.89 0.94
CA GLU A 480 -4.20 -19.73 -0.45
C GLU A 480 -3.21 -18.57 -0.55
N GLY A 481 -3.51 -17.44 0.10
CA GLY A 481 -2.65 -16.26 0.10
C GLY A 481 -1.27 -16.50 0.72
N LEU A 482 -1.20 -17.17 1.87
CA LEU A 482 0.05 -17.54 2.53
C LEU A 482 0.88 -18.48 1.66
N ARG A 483 0.24 -19.45 1.02
CA ARG A 483 0.91 -20.32 0.04
C ARG A 483 1.51 -19.51 -1.11
N CYS A 484 0.75 -18.58 -1.68
CA CYS A 484 1.25 -17.71 -2.75
C CYS A 484 2.41 -16.81 -2.29
N LEU A 485 2.39 -16.31 -1.05
CA LEU A 485 3.51 -15.54 -0.50
C LEU A 485 4.78 -16.39 -0.41
N VAL A 486 4.68 -17.60 0.14
CA VAL A 486 5.81 -18.53 0.24
C VAL A 486 6.37 -18.83 -1.15
N ASP A 487 5.52 -19.29 -2.07
CA ASP A 487 5.93 -19.63 -3.43
C ASP A 487 6.58 -18.43 -4.13
N LYS A 488 6.04 -17.21 -3.93
CA LYS A 488 6.59 -15.99 -4.51
C LYS A 488 7.94 -15.63 -3.90
N LEU A 489 8.08 -15.58 -2.58
CA LEU A 489 9.32 -15.19 -1.90
C LEU A 489 10.45 -16.21 -2.11
N GLU A 490 10.12 -17.49 -2.29
CA GLU A 490 11.07 -18.53 -2.70
C GLU A 490 11.52 -18.37 -4.16
N SER A 491 10.61 -17.94 -5.05
CA SER A 491 10.93 -17.72 -6.47
C SER A 491 11.81 -16.50 -6.75
N LEU A 492 11.93 -15.57 -5.79
CA LEU A 492 12.74 -14.37 -5.96
C LEU A 492 14.24 -14.70 -5.98
N PRO A 493 15.03 -14.10 -6.89
CA PRO A 493 16.48 -14.28 -6.87
C PRO A 493 17.05 -13.69 -5.58
N LEU A 494 18.13 -14.28 -5.05
CA LEU A 494 18.72 -13.94 -3.74
C LEU A 494 18.90 -12.42 -3.53
N HIS A 495 19.41 -11.71 -4.54
CA HIS A 495 19.65 -10.27 -4.48
C HIS A 495 18.37 -9.39 -4.54
N LYS A 496 17.20 -9.98 -4.75
CA LYS A 496 15.88 -9.31 -4.74
C LYS A 496 14.90 -9.93 -3.75
N LYS A 497 15.38 -10.76 -2.82
CA LYS A 497 14.51 -11.31 -1.76
C LYS A 497 13.93 -10.23 -0.85
N CYS A 498 14.58 -9.07 -0.76
CA CYS A 498 14.10 -7.93 0.03
C CYS A 498 13.74 -8.33 1.47
N VAL A 499 14.59 -9.17 2.09
CA VAL A 499 14.42 -9.57 3.49
C VAL A 499 14.60 -8.33 4.36
N PRO A 500 13.61 -7.92 5.15
CA PRO A 500 13.72 -6.72 5.96
C PRO A 500 14.63 -6.96 7.16
N THR A 501 15.29 -5.90 7.64
CA THR A 501 16.27 -5.94 8.73
C THR A 501 15.73 -6.49 10.06
N GLY A 502 14.40 -6.52 10.21
CA GLY A 502 13.74 -7.05 11.39
C GLY A 502 13.66 -8.57 11.45
N ILE A 503 13.93 -9.30 10.36
CA ILE A 503 13.83 -10.77 10.30
C ILE A 503 15.19 -11.42 10.60
N GLU A 504 15.19 -12.43 11.46
CA GLU A 504 16.42 -13.10 11.94
C GLU A 504 16.94 -14.15 10.95
N ASP A 505 16.06 -15.06 10.51
CA ASP A 505 16.38 -16.13 9.55
C ASP A 505 15.19 -16.34 8.61
N GLU A 506 15.34 -15.95 7.34
CA GLU A 506 14.28 -16.04 6.36
C GLU A 506 13.92 -17.48 5.96
N ASP A 507 14.89 -18.39 5.97
CA ASP A 507 14.68 -19.78 5.57
C ASP A 507 13.97 -20.56 6.68
N ALA A 508 14.31 -20.28 7.96
CA ALA A 508 13.60 -20.80 9.12
C ALA A 508 12.14 -20.31 9.15
N LEU A 509 11.90 -19.03 8.82
CA LEU A 509 10.54 -18.50 8.72
C LEU A 509 9.73 -19.21 7.62
N ILE A 510 10.30 -19.39 6.43
CA ILE A 510 9.62 -20.12 5.33
C ILE A 510 9.34 -21.57 5.72
N ALA A 511 10.28 -22.22 6.41
CA ALA A 511 10.10 -23.59 6.90
C ALA A 511 8.96 -23.70 7.91
N ASP A 512 8.80 -22.73 8.82
CA ASP A 512 7.72 -22.71 9.82
C ASP A 512 6.34 -22.41 9.22
N VAL A 513 6.28 -21.70 8.09
CA VAL A 513 5.02 -21.44 7.38
C VAL A 513 4.53 -22.70 6.62
N LYS A 514 5.45 -23.55 6.15
CA LYS A 514 5.16 -24.78 5.40
C LYS A 514 4.68 -25.92 6.30
#